data_AF-A0A533VIH7-F1
#
_entry.id   AF-A0A533VIH7-F1
#
_cell.length_a   1.000
_cell.length_b   1.000
_cell.length_c   1.000
_cell.angle_alpha   90.00
_cell.angle_beta   90.00
_cell.angle_gamma   90.00
#
_symmetry.space_group_name_H-M   'P 1'
#
loop_
_entity.id
_entity.type
_entity.pdbx_description
1 polymer ?
#
loop_
_entity_poly.entity_id
_entity_poly.type
_entity_poly.pdbx_seq_one_letter_code
_entity_poly.pdbx_strand_id
1 'polypeptide(L)' 'MLFDFFFIVSQLKKVPRKGWKQKVGIEHPESVADHSYGTAIMAMVFSDTIGLNTEKILRMALLHDLAESITGDFMPEE' A
#
# COMPACT_ATOMS: atom_id res chain seq x y z
N MET A 1 3.53 -14.85 -16.87
CA MET A 1 2.12 -14.68 -17.33
C MET A 1 1.29 -14.15 -16.17
N LEU A 2 0.11 -13.53 -16.37
CA LEU A 2 -0.66 -12.77 -15.35
C LEU A 2 -0.72 -13.36 -13.92
N PHE A 3 -0.68 -14.69 -13.76
CA PHE A 3 -0.51 -15.35 -12.46
C PHE A 3 0.68 -14.80 -11.66
N ASP A 4 1.86 -14.69 -12.28
CA ASP A 4 3.08 -14.20 -11.61
C ASP A 4 2.91 -12.77 -11.11
N PHE A 5 2.23 -11.94 -11.91
CA PHE A 5 1.91 -10.57 -11.53
C PHE A 5 0.98 -10.54 -10.31
N PHE A 6 -0.12 -11.30 -10.32
CA PHE A 6 -1.03 -11.36 -9.17
C PHE A 6 -0.37 -12.00 -7.94
N PHE A 7 0.54 -12.95 -8.13
CA PHE A 7 1.33 -13.51 -7.05
C PHE A 7 2.24 -12.45 -6.40
N ILE A 8 2.92 -11.62 -7.21
CA ILE A 8 3.72 -10.48 -6.75
C ILE A 8 2.82 -9.49 -5.99
N VAL A 9 1.70 -9.04 -6.58
CA VAL A 9 0.74 -8.14 -5.90
C VAL A 9 0.31 -8.71 -4.54
N SER A 10 0.04 -10.02 -4.47
CA SER A 10 -0.40 -10.67 -3.23
C SER A 10 0.67 -10.69 -2.13
N GLN A 11 1.96 -10.53 -2.45
CA GLN A 11 3.02 -10.48 -1.44
C GLN A 11 2.89 -9.28 -0.52
N LEU A 12 2.25 -8.18 -0.94
CA LEU A 12 2.01 -7.01 -0.08
C LEU A 12 1.26 -7.36 1.21
N LYS A 13 0.45 -8.42 1.21
CA LYS A 13 -0.24 -8.93 2.42
C LYS A 13 0.71 -9.50 3.48
N LYS A 14 1.96 -9.77 3.10
CA LYS A 14 3.01 -10.33 3.95
C LYS A 14 4.11 -9.33 4.27
N VAL A 15 4.10 -8.15 3.64
CA VAL A 15 5.06 -7.07 3.93
C VAL A 15 4.48 -6.23 5.07
N PRO A 16 5.04 -6.30 6.29
CA PRO A 16 4.60 -5.44 7.38
C PRO A 16 5.04 -4.01 7.14
N ARG A 17 4.23 -3.03 7.55
CA ARG A 17 4.64 -1.63 7.62
C ARG A 17 5.78 -1.48 8.64
N LYS A 18 7.01 -1.32 8.15
CA LYS A 18 8.26 -1.53 8.90
C LYS A 18 8.45 -0.48 9.99
N GLY A 19 7.99 0.75 9.75
CA GLY A 19 7.98 1.85 10.72
C GLY A 19 7.31 1.47 12.05
N TRP A 20 6.13 0.84 11.98
CA TRP A 20 5.39 0.42 13.17
C TRP A 20 6.14 -0.65 13.98
N LYS A 21 6.78 -1.60 13.28
CA LYS A 21 7.52 -2.67 13.95
C LYS A 21 8.82 -2.17 14.57
N GLN A 22 9.62 -1.44 13.80
CA GLN A 22 11.00 -1.12 14.17
C GLN A 22 11.12 0.15 15.01
N LYS A 23 10.34 1.20 14.72
CA LYS A 23 10.43 2.49 15.43
C LYS A 23 9.47 2.58 16.61
N VAL A 24 8.30 1.93 16.53
CA VAL A 24 7.25 2.01 17.57
C VAL A 24 7.19 0.75 18.43
N GLY A 25 7.59 -0.42 17.91
CA GLY A 25 7.59 -1.68 18.66
C GLY A 25 6.27 -2.44 18.63
N ILE A 26 5.43 -2.23 17.60
CA ILE A 26 4.19 -3.00 17.42
C ILE A 26 4.54 -4.41 16.87
N GLU A 27 4.13 -5.46 17.58
CA GLU A 27 4.47 -6.85 17.22
C GLU A 27 3.79 -7.32 15.93
N HIS A 28 2.51 -6.96 15.76
CA HIS A 28 1.69 -7.32 14.61
C HIS A 28 1.15 -6.07 13.91
N PRO A 29 2.01 -5.32 13.20
CA PRO A 29 1.58 -4.13 12.47
C PRO A 29 0.72 -4.51 11.27
N GLU A 30 0.02 -3.52 10.72
CA GLU A 30 -0.65 -3.63 9.43
C GLU A 30 0.34 -4.04 8.32
N SER A 31 -0.18 -4.69 7.28
CA SER A 31 0.57 -4.94 6.05
C SER A 31 0.52 -3.75 5.10
N VAL A 32 1.40 -3.70 4.11
CA VAL A 32 1.34 -2.69 3.03
C VAL A 32 0.04 -2.80 2.24
N ALA A 33 -0.54 -3.99 2.13
CA ALA A 33 -1.86 -4.18 1.52
C ALA A 33 -2.99 -3.53 2.35
N ASP A 34 -2.93 -3.63 3.69
CA ASP A 34 -3.90 -2.97 4.59
C ASP A 34 -3.79 -1.44 4.46
N HIS A 35 -2.56 -0.93 4.46
CA HIS A 35 -2.26 0.48 4.23
C HIS A 35 -2.84 0.96 2.89
N SER A 36 -2.54 0.23 1.80
CA SER A 36 -2.99 0.57 0.44
C SER A 36 -4.52 0.58 0.32
N TYR A 37 -5.21 -0.34 1.00
CA TYR A 37 -6.68 -0.35 1.07
C TYR A 37 -7.22 0.91 1.77
N GLY A 38 -6.69 1.25 2.94
CA GLY A 38 -7.08 2.46 3.67
C GLY A 38 -6.85 3.73 2.84
N THR A 39 -5.66 3.84 2.22
CA THR A 39 -5.30 4.94 1.33
C THR A 39 -6.25 5.05 0.14
N ALA A 40 -6.61 3.94 -0.51
CA ALA A 40 -7.56 3.94 -1.63
C ALA A 40 -8.96 4.43 -1.23
N ILE A 41 -9.48 4.01 -0.07
CA ILE A 41 -10.78 4.47 0.43
C ILE A 41 -10.76 5.97 0.72
N MET A 42 -9.72 6.46 1.42
CA MET A 42 -9.58 7.89 1.69
C MET A 42 -9.47 8.68 0.40
N ALA A 43 -8.61 8.23 -0.53
CA ALA A 43 -8.40 8.88 -1.81
C ALA A 43 -9.69 8.97 -2.63
N MET A 44 -10.51 7.92 -2.64
CA MET A 44 -11.83 7.91 -3.29
C MET A 44 -12.74 9.01 -2.74
N VAL A 45 -12.95 9.02 -1.42
CA VAL A 45 -13.85 9.98 -0.76
C VAL A 45 -13.38 11.42 -1.00
N PHE A 46 -12.07 11.68 -0.87
CA PHE A 46 -11.53 13.00 -1.15
C PHE A 46 -11.71 13.37 -2.61
N SER A 47 -11.36 12.49 -3.56
CA SER A 47 -11.48 12.77 -4.99
C SER A 47 -12.90 13.10 -5.42
N ASP A 48 -13.89 12.38 -4.88
CA ASP A 48 -15.31 12.67 -5.14
C ASP A 48 -15.71 14.02 -4.54
N THR A 49 -15.24 14.32 -3.32
CA THR A 49 -15.61 15.55 -2.60
C THR A 49 -15.09 16.82 -3.28
N ILE A 50 -13.88 16.78 -3.86
CA ILE A 50 -13.26 17.95 -4.51
C ILE A 50 -13.33 17.92 -6.05
N GLY A 51 -14.08 16.97 -6.63
CA GLY A 51 -14.35 16.93 -8.07
C GLY A 51 -13.15 16.54 -8.93
N LEU A 52 -12.31 15.62 -8.45
CA LEU A 52 -11.17 15.07 -9.21
C LEU A 52 -11.55 13.79 -9.99
N ASN A 53 -10.64 13.33 -10.85
CA ASN A 53 -10.79 12.04 -11.53
C ASN A 53 -10.51 10.88 -10.56
N THR A 54 -11.57 10.37 -9.92
CA THR A 54 -11.53 9.29 -8.93
C THR A 54 -10.95 7.99 -9.50
N GLU A 55 -11.27 7.62 -10.73
CA GLU A 55 -10.73 6.40 -11.37
C GLU A 55 -9.20 6.44 -11.48
N LYS A 56 -8.66 7.58 -11.93
CA LYS A 56 -7.21 7.79 -12.02
C LYS A 56 -6.57 7.73 -10.63
N ILE A 57 -7.18 8.38 -9.63
CA ILE A 57 -6.67 8.45 -8.27
C ILE A 57 -6.68 7.07 -7.60
N LEU A 58 -7.74 6.28 -7.76
CA LEU A 58 -7.83 4.91 -7.26
C LEU A 58 -6.73 4.02 -7.85
N ARG A 59 -6.48 4.12 -9.16
CA ARG A 59 -5.37 3.40 -9.79
C ARG A 59 -4.01 3.81 -9.22
N MET A 60 -3.79 5.11 -8.99
CA MET A 60 -2.54 5.59 -8.37
C MET A 60 -2.38 5.04 -6.95
N ALA A 61 -3.42 5.17 -6.11
CA ALA A 61 -3.39 4.69 -4.72
C ALA A 61 -3.13 3.18 -4.62
N LEU A 62 -3.76 2.37 -5.49
CA LEU A 62 -3.55 0.92 -5.49
C LEU A 62 -2.16 0.49 -6.00
N LEU A 63 -1.47 1.34 -6.76
CA LEU A 63 -0.19 1.01 -7.39
C LEU A 63 1.02 1.66 -6.71
N HIS A 64 0.82 2.68 -5.88
CA HIS A 64 1.93 3.54 -5.40
C HIS A 64 3.03 2.76 -4.65
N ASP A 65 2.64 1.80 -3.81
CA ASP A 65 3.56 0.95 -3.05
C ASP A 65 3.74 -0.45 -3.65
N LEU A 66 3.31 -0.70 -4.90
CA LEU A 66 3.37 -2.03 -5.50
C LEU A 66 4.82 -2.58 -5.56
N ALA A 67 5.82 -1.70 -5.71
CA ALA A 67 7.23 -2.09 -5.71
C ALA A 67 7.65 -2.77 -4.40
N GLU A 68 7.02 -2.46 -3.27
CA GLU A 68 7.32 -3.02 -1.96
C GLU A 68 7.02 -4.52 -1.86
N SER A 69 6.23 -5.06 -2.79
CA SER A 69 6.02 -6.51 -2.93
C SER A 69 7.32 -7.28 -3.24
N ILE A 70 8.35 -6.58 -3.74
CA ILE A 70 9.66 -7.12 -4.08
C ILE A 70 10.73 -6.52 -3.18
N THR A 71 10.69 -5.21 -2.95
CA THR A 71 11.74 -4.50 -2.21
C THR A 71 11.58 -4.56 -0.70
N GLY A 72 10.35 -4.79 -0.21
CA GLY A 72 9.94 -4.48 1.15
C GLY A 72 9.68 -2.98 1.37
N ASP A 73 9.07 -2.65 2.52
CA ASP A 73 8.80 -1.28 2.98
C ASP A 73 10.08 -0.69 3.62
N PHE A 74 10.77 0.18 2.88
CA PHE A 74 12.00 0.84 3.35
C PHE A 74 11.69 2.04 4.22
N MET A 75 12.40 2.18 5.34
CA MET A 75 12.26 3.33 6.21
C MET A 75 13.28 4.42 5.90
N PRO A 76 13.01 5.68 6.27
CA PRO A 76 14.05 6.70 6.34
C PRO A 76 15.18 6.25 7.29
N GLU A 77 16.43 6.46 6.84
CA GLU A 77 17.68 6.14 7.55
C GLU A 77 18.05 4.65 7.59
N GLU A 78 17.49 3.84 6.68
CA GLU A 78 18.00 2.50 6.35
C GLU A 78 19.05 2.49 5.24
#